data_AF-A0A1F8M0Q3-F1
#
_entry.id   AF-A0A1F8M0Q3-F1
#
_cell.length_a   1.000
_cell.length_b   1.000
_cell.length_c   1.000
_cell.angle_alpha   90.00
_cell.angle_beta   90.00
_cell.angle_gamma   90.00
#
_symmetry.space_group_name_H-M   'P 1'
#
loop_
_entity.id
_entity.type
_entity.pdbx_description
1 polymer ?
#
loop_
_entity_poly.entity_id
_entity_poly.type
_entity_poly.pdbx_seq_one_letter_code
_entity_poly.pdbx_strand_id
1 'polypeptide(L)'
;MDEKETIQPAAKAETRPQKSMRGTLRWMLAVLLAFGLGALLIALTLYFPTRQELVKANIDLEHATATVASQTDQITTLQTGNQTLQKDLDSAKLHSYVLKALSGVRGASQAVLAGDYAGARLSLIQASDALNILSGLLGTDQKDVLTAMQQSAAQALTKLKIDLTSAQPELDQLTNNLVQLENNLFPNP
;
A
#
# COMPACT_ATOMS: atom_id res chain seq x y z
N MET A 1 -54.01 -118.32 -39.16
CA MET A 1 -52.68 -118.48 -38.56
C MET A 1 -52.28 -117.11 -38.10
N ASP A 2 -52.84 -116.69 -36.96
CA ASP A 2 -52.30 -117.01 -35.62
C ASP A 2 -50.96 -116.31 -35.46
N GLU A 3 -50.65 -115.55 -34.42
CA GLU A 3 -51.35 -115.00 -33.26
C GLU A 3 -50.22 -114.23 -32.55
N LYS A 4 -50.56 -113.30 -31.65
CA LYS A 4 -49.73 -112.89 -30.49
C LYS A 4 -48.57 -111.91 -30.75
N GLU A 5 -48.26 -110.97 -29.88
CA GLU A 5 -48.87 -110.45 -28.64
C GLU A 5 -48.02 -109.23 -28.26
N THR A 6 -48.64 -108.18 -27.71
CA THR A 6 -48.18 -107.34 -26.58
C THR A 6 -46.77 -106.70 -26.69
N ILE A 7 -46.53 -105.40 -26.46
CA ILE A 7 -46.74 -104.62 -25.23
C ILE A 7 -46.62 -103.10 -25.56
N GLN A 8 -47.66 -102.33 -25.22
CA GLN A 8 -47.58 -100.93 -24.76
C GLN A 8 -47.47 -100.95 -23.21
N PRO A 9 -47.15 -99.87 -22.45
CA PRO A 9 -46.72 -98.49 -22.79
C PRO A 9 -45.63 -97.93 -21.81
N ALA A 10 -45.21 -96.66 -21.96
CA ALA A 10 -45.09 -95.71 -20.82
C ALA A 10 -44.69 -94.31 -21.29
N ALA A 11 -45.41 -93.33 -20.75
CA ALA A 11 -45.39 -91.91 -21.08
C ALA A 11 -44.20 -91.15 -20.49
N LYS A 12 -43.76 -90.06 -21.14
CA LYS A 12 -43.91 -88.68 -20.63
C LYS A 12 -43.45 -87.64 -21.65
N ALA A 13 -44.21 -86.57 -21.72
CA ALA A 13 -43.93 -85.41 -22.55
C ALA A 13 -42.70 -84.64 -22.06
N GLU A 14 -41.79 -84.28 -22.96
CA GLU A 14 -40.89 -83.15 -22.77
C GLU A 14 -40.94 -82.23 -23.99
N THR A 15 -41.58 -81.10 -23.77
CA THR A 15 -41.70 -79.95 -24.66
C THR A 15 -40.34 -79.32 -24.94
N ARG A 16 -39.98 -79.28 -26.22
CA ARG A 16 -38.90 -78.50 -26.81
C ARG A 16 -38.98 -77.01 -26.42
N PRO A 17 -37.88 -76.36 -25.98
CA PRO A 17 -37.80 -74.90 -25.97
C PRO A 17 -36.73 -74.42 -26.96
N GLN A 18 -37.01 -74.50 -28.27
CA GLN A 18 -36.09 -73.99 -29.31
C GLN A 18 -36.57 -72.66 -29.94
N LYS A 19 -37.29 -71.82 -29.18
CA LYS A 19 -37.85 -70.58 -29.72
C LYS A 19 -37.96 -69.43 -28.69
N SER A 20 -36.90 -69.17 -27.92
CA SER A 20 -36.82 -67.99 -27.02
C SER A 20 -35.52 -67.18 -27.17
N MET A 21 -34.70 -67.45 -28.19
CA MET A 21 -33.38 -66.80 -28.34
C MET A 21 -33.44 -65.40 -28.99
N ARG A 22 -34.56 -65.05 -29.66
CA ARG A 22 -34.74 -63.73 -30.28
C ARG A 22 -35.32 -62.68 -29.33
N GLY A 23 -36.01 -63.10 -28.27
CA GLY A 23 -36.59 -62.21 -27.26
C GLY A 23 -35.54 -61.68 -26.28
N THR A 24 -34.65 -62.57 -25.81
CA THR A 24 -33.53 -62.21 -24.94
C THR A 24 -32.54 -61.28 -25.63
N LEU A 25 -32.26 -61.48 -26.93
CA LEU A 25 -31.39 -60.59 -27.69
C LEU A 25 -31.95 -59.17 -27.82
N ARG A 26 -33.28 -59.02 -27.99
CA ARG A 26 -33.96 -57.71 -28.01
C ARG A 26 -33.94 -57.03 -26.65
N TRP A 27 -34.13 -57.78 -25.56
CA TRP A 27 -34.02 -57.26 -24.20
C TRP A 27 -32.59 -56.87 -23.84
N MET A 28 -31.59 -57.64 -24.26
CA MET A 28 -30.18 -57.30 -24.07
C MET A 28 -29.80 -56.02 -24.81
N LEU A 29 -30.30 -55.84 -26.04
CA LEU A 29 -30.10 -54.60 -26.80
C LEU A 29 -30.78 -53.40 -26.13
N ALA A 30 -31.99 -53.57 -25.58
CA ALA A 30 -32.70 -52.52 -24.85
C ALA A 30 -31.98 -52.13 -23.55
N VAL A 31 -31.45 -53.09 -22.80
CA VAL A 31 -30.63 -52.84 -21.60
C VAL A 31 -29.33 -52.13 -21.98
N LEU A 32 -28.67 -52.53 -23.06
CA LEU A 32 -27.45 -51.89 -23.55
C LEU A 32 -27.71 -50.43 -23.98
N LEU A 33 -28.84 -50.17 -24.64
CA LEU A 33 -29.26 -48.83 -25.04
C LEU A 33 -29.60 -47.96 -23.82
N ALA A 34 -30.32 -48.50 -22.84
CA ALA A 34 -30.64 -47.80 -21.61
C ALA A 34 -29.38 -47.50 -20.78
N PHE A 35 -28.41 -48.43 -20.74
CA PHE A 35 -27.13 -48.24 -20.08
C PHE A 35 -26.26 -47.19 -20.80
N GLY A 36 -26.24 -47.23 -22.14
CA GLY A 36 -25.57 -46.24 -22.97
C GLY A 36 -26.16 -44.83 -22.80
N LEU A 37 -27.49 -44.71 -22.78
CA LEU A 37 -28.18 -43.44 -22.49
C LEU A 37 -27.93 -42.97 -21.05
N GLY A 38 -27.94 -43.87 -20.07
CA GLY A 38 -27.63 -43.56 -18.68
C GLY A 38 -26.20 -43.01 -18.51
N ALA A 39 -25.21 -43.65 -19.15
CA ALA A 39 -23.83 -43.18 -19.15
C ALA A 39 -23.69 -41.82 -19.86
N LEU A 40 -24.41 -41.62 -20.98
CA LEU A 40 -24.41 -40.35 -21.70
C LEU A 40 -25.05 -39.22 -20.88
N LEU A 41 -26.14 -39.50 -20.16
CA LEU A 41 -26.80 -38.56 -19.26
C LEU A 41 -25.92 -38.18 -18.07
N ILE A 42 -25.20 -39.14 -17.47
CA ILE A 42 -24.25 -38.87 -16.38
C ILE A 42 -23.07 -38.03 -16.90
N ALA A 43 -22.52 -38.37 -18.06
CA ALA A 43 -21.45 -37.60 -18.68
C ALA A 43 -21.91 -36.17 -19.01
N LEU A 44 -23.10 -35.97 -19.56
CA LEU A 44 -23.63 -34.63 -19.86
C LEU A 44 -23.95 -33.83 -18.58
N THR A 45 -24.55 -34.46 -17.58
CA THR A 45 -24.96 -33.76 -16.35
C THR A 45 -23.80 -33.43 -15.42
N LEU A 46 -22.67 -34.14 -15.45
CA LEU A 46 -21.48 -33.80 -14.64
C LEU A 46 -20.42 -33.01 -15.42
N TYR A 47 -20.21 -33.28 -16.71
CA TYR A 47 -19.08 -32.72 -17.47
C TYR A 47 -19.32 -31.29 -17.95
N PHE A 48 -20.58 -30.94 -18.28
CA PHE A 48 -20.94 -29.58 -18.67
C PHE A 48 -20.89 -28.57 -17.50
N PRO A 49 -21.49 -28.85 -16.31
CA PRO A 49 -21.44 -27.88 -15.21
C PRO A 49 -20.04 -27.72 -14.62
N THR A 50 -19.24 -28.78 -14.52
CA THR A 50 -17.85 -28.66 -14.03
C THR A 50 -16.98 -27.80 -14.93
N ARG A 51 -17.15 -27.86 -16.26
CA ARG A 51 -16.45 -26.94 -17.17
C ARG A 51 -16.92 -25.50 -17.03
N GLN A 52 -18.21 -25.26 -16.80
CA GLN A 52 -18.73 -23.91 -16.56
C GLN A 52 -18.23 -23.35 -15.23
N GLU A 53 -18.14 -24.16 -14.17
CA GLU A 53 -17.55 -23.76 -12.90
C GLU A 53 -16.06 -23.45 -13.02
N LEU A 54 -15.29 -24.23 -13.77
CA LEU A 54 -13.88 -23.93 -14.02
C LEU A 54 -13.69 -22.65 -14.83
N VAL A 55 -14.52 -22.41 -15.85
CA VAL A 55 -14.47 -21.16 -16.63
C VAL A 55 -14.86 -19.96 -15.76
N LYS A 56 -15.92 -20.08 -14.94
CA LYS A 56 -16.32 -19.03 -13.99
C LYS A 56 -15.23 -18.77 -12.95
N ALA A 57 -14.68 -19.81 -12.33
CA ALA A 57 -13.60 -19.68 -11.36
C ALA A 57 -12.36 -19.03 -11.98
N ASN A 58 -12.04 -19.33 -13.24
CA ASN A 58 -10.92 -18.70 -13.93
C ASN A 58 -11.18 -17.21 -14.24
N ILE A 59 -12.40 -16.87 -14.66
CA ILE A 59 -12.83 -15.47 -14.87
C ILE A 59 -12.83 -14.70 -13.55
N ASP A 60 -13.33 -15.31 -12.47
CA ASP A 60 -13.36 -14.70 -11.14
C ASP A 60 -11.93 -14.50 -10.60
N LEU A 61 -11.01 -15.44 -10.86
CA LEU A 61 -9.61 -15.32 -10.49
C LEU A 61 -8.89 -14.25 -11.31
N GLU A 62 -9.17 -14.16 -12.61
CA GLU A 62 -8.64 -13.10 -13.48
C GLU A 62 -9.16 -11.72 -13.04
N HIS A 63 -10.45 -11.61 -12.74
CA HIS A 63 -11.07 -10.38 -12.22
C HIS A 63 -10.52 -10.01 -10.84
N ALA A 64 -10.37 -10.97 -9.93
CA ALA A 64 -9.79 -10.75 -8.61
C ALA A 64 -8.32 -10.33 -8.74
N THR A 65 -7.56 -10.93 -9.64
CA THR A 65 -6.15 -10.59 -9.91
C THR A 65 -6.03 -9.18 -10.51
N ALA A 66 -6.90 -8.81 -11.46
CA ALA A 66 -6.96 -7.47 -12.00
C ALA A 66 -7.36 -6.43 -10.93
N THR A 67 -8.29 -6.78 -10.05
CA THR A 67 -8.70 -5.92 -8.92
C THR A 67 -7.56 -5.74 -7.92
N VAL A 68 -6.88 -6.82 -7.54
CA VAL A 68 -5.72 -6.78 -6.64
C VAL A 68 -4.60 -5.95 -7.25
N ALA A 69 -4.28 -6.15 -8.54
CA ALA A 69 -3.29 -5.34 -9.24
C ALA A 69 -3.65 -3.84 -9.22
N SER A 70 -4.89 -3.49 -9.56
CA SER A 70 -5.37 -2.11 -9.51
C SER A 70 -5.32 -1.50 -8.10
N GLN A 71 -5.67 -2.28 -7.07
CA GLN A 71 -5.59 -1.83 -5.68
C GLN A 71 -4.14 -1.66 -5.22
N THR A 72 -3.23 -2.57 -5.63
CA THR A 72 -1.80 -2.44 -5.39
C THR A 72 -1.26 -1.16 -6.02
N ASP A 73 -1.59 -0.87 -7.27
CA ASP A 73 -1.15 0.35 -7.95
C ASP A 73 -1.67 1.63 -7.25
N GLN A 74 -2.92 1.61 -6.78
CA GLN A 74 -3.50 2.71 -6.00
C GLN A 74 -2.79 2.91 -4.66
N ILE A 75 -2.51 1.83 -3.94
CA ILE A 75 -1.79 1.87 -2.66
C ILE A 75 -0.38 2.41 -2.88
N THR A 76 0.33 1.95 -3.90
CA THR A 76 1.67 2.46 -4.24
C THR A 76 1.62 3.95 -4.58
N THR A 77 0.65 4.38 -5.38
CA THR A 77 0.47 5.80 -5.74
C THR A 77 0.19 6.65 -4.49
N LEU A 78 -0.69 6.20 -3.61
CA LEU A 78 -0.99 6.89 -2.34
C LEU A 78 0.20 6.90 -1.39
N GLN A 79 1.00 5.83 -1.35
CA GLN A 79 2.19 5.76 -0.51
C GLN A 79 3.27 6.73 -1.02
N THR A 80 3.51 6.77 -2.32
CA THR A 80 4.41 7.76 -2.94
C THR A 80 3.89 9.18 -2.71
N GLY A 81 2.60 9.43 -2.91
CA GLY A 81 1.97 10.71 -2.64
C GLY A 81 2.15 11.17 -1.19
N ASN A 82 1.89 10.29 -0.22
CA ASN A 82 2.12 10.59 1.19
C ASN A 82 3.59 10.87 1.51
N GLN A 83 4.53 10.13 0.92
CA GLN A 83 5.96 10.38 1.10
C GLN A 83 6.39 11.74 0.54
N THR A 84 5.83 12.15 -0.61
CA THR A 84 6.06 13.47 -1.19
C THR A 84 5.48 14.56 -0.30
N LEU A 85 4.20 14.43 0.11
CA LEU A 85 3.56 15.40 1.02
C LEU A 85 4.31 15.53 2.35
N GLN A 86 4.83 14.42 2.89
CA GLN A 86 5.62 14.44 4.11
C GLN A 86 6.92 15.24 3.92
N LYS A 87 7.63 15.05 2.79
CA LYS A 87 8.82 15.82 2.46
C LYS A 87 8.51 17.30 2.26
N ASP A 88 7.42 17.63 1.57
CA ASP A 88 7.00 19.02 1.36
C ASP A 88 6.65 19.70 2.68
N LEU A 89 5.98 18.97 3.58
CA LEU A 89 5.63 19.45 4.91
C LEU A 89 6.88 19.67 5.79
N ASP A 90 7.85 18.76 5.74
CA ASP A 90 9.11 18.91 6.48
C ASP A 90 9.95 20.06 5.92
N SER A 91 9.98 20.23 4.59
CA SER A 91 10.61 21.38 3.91
C SER A 91 9.95 22.71 4.31
N ALA A 92 8.61 22.78 4.29
CA ALA A 92 7.87 23.98 4.68
C ALA A 92 8.06 24.33 6.17
N LYS A 93 8.13 23.31 7.04
CA LYS A 93 8.45 23.51 8.46
C LYS A 93 9.86 24.11 8.62
N LEU A 94 10.85 23.55 7.95
CA LEU A 94 12.22 24.07 7.98
C LEU A 94 12.27 25.52 7.54
N HIS A 95 11.65 25.83 6.39
CA HIS A 95 11.61 27.19 5.85
C HIS A 95 10.96 28.17 6.83
N SER A 96 9.83 27.78 7.42
CA SER A 96 9.13 28.59 8.43
C SER A 96 9.99 28.90 9.64
N TYR A 97 10.75 27.93 10.17
CA TYR A 97 11.63 28.17 11.30
C TYR A 97 12.86 29.01 10.96
N VAL A 98 13.42 28.90 9.75
CA VAL A 98 14.48 29.79 9.27
C VAL A 98 13.98 31.24 9.22
N LEU A 99 12.80 31.47 8.63
CA LEU A 99 12.16 32.80 8.61
C LEU A 99 11.83 33.32 10.01
N LYS A 100 11.41 32.44 10.92
CA LYS A 100 11.15 32.80 12.32
C LYS A 100 12.44 33.23 13.03
N ALA A 101 13.55 32.53 12.80
CA ALA A 101 14.86 32.94 13.33
C ALA A 101 15.29 34.29 12.74
N LEU A 102 15.18 34.48 11.42
CA LEU A 102 15.52 35.73 10.73
C LEU A 102 14.71 36.92 11.24
N SER A 103 13.39 36.75 11.37
CA SER A 103 12.52 37.81 11.89
C SER A 103 12.84 38.14 13.34
N GLY A 104 13.16 37.15 14.18
CA GLY A 104 13.60 37.39 15.55
C GLY A 104 14.93 38.17 15.64
N VAL A 105 15.92 37.84 14.81
CA VAL A 105 17.20 38.56 14.78
C VAL A 105 17.04 39.99 14.25
N ARG A 106 16.23 40.19 13.20
CA ARG A 106 15.93 41.52 12.67
C ARG A 106 15.11 42.36 13.65
N GLY A 107 14.14 41.76 14.33
CA GLY A 107 13.39 42.39 15.42
C GLY A 107 14.31 42.81 16.57
N ALA A 108 15.27 41.95 16.93
CA ALA A 108 16.28 42.29 17.93
C ALA A 108 17.14 43.47 17.49
N SER A 109 17.60 43.47 16.24
CA SER A 109 18.40 44.56 15.65
C SER A 109 17.64 45.88 15.65
N GLN A 110 16.37 45.86 15.25
CA GLN A 110 15.51 47.04 15.26
C GLN A 110 15.29 47.57 16.69
N ALA A 111 15.07 46.68 17.65
CA ALA A 111 14.89 47.07 19.04
C ALA A 111 16.18 47.64 19.66
N VAL A 112 17.35 47.11 19.30
CA VAL A 112 18.66 47.70 19.65
C VAL A 112 18.77 49.13 19.16
N LEU A 113 18.44 49.38 17.88
CA LEU A 113 18.44 50.73 17.30
C LEU A 113 17.43 51.67 17.97
N ALA A 114 16.31 51.13 18.45
CA ALA A 114 15.28 51.88 19.15
C ALA A 114 15.59 52.12 20.64
N GLY A 115 16.69 51.59 21.18
CA GLY A 115 17.00 51.69 22.61
C GLY A 115 16.18 50.74 23.50
N ASP A 116 15.43 49.79 22.91
CA ASP A 116 14.54 48.88 23.63
C ASP A 116 15.23 47.55 23.97
N TYR A 117 15.84 47.50 25.15
CA TYR A 117 16.44 46.27 25.67
C TYR A 117 15.44 45.12 25.83
N ALA A 118 14.21 45.41 26.27
CA ALA A 118 13.22 44.36 26.52
C ALA A 118 12.77 43.72 25.20
N GLY A 119 12.48 44.55 24.19
CA GLY A 119 12.17 44.11 22.83
C GLY A 119 13.33 43.37 22.17
N ALA A 120 14.57 43.86 22.34
CA ALA A 120 15.75 43.22 21.79
C ALA A 120 15.97 41.82 22.39
N ARG A 121 15.90 41.72 23.72
CA ARG A 121 16.04 40.46 24.44
C ARG A 121 14.93 39.47 24.08
N LEU A 122 13.67 39.92 24.02
CA LEU A 122 12.55 39.05 23.68
C LEU A 122 12.69 38.48 22.26
N SER A 123 12.99 39.34 21.29
CA SER A 123 13.16 38.94 19.89
C SER A 123 14.32 37.97 19.71
N LEU A 124 15.42 38.18 20.44
CA LEU A 124 16.59 37.30 20.41
C LEU A 124 16.35 35.94 21.10
N ILE A 125 15.52 35.89 22.15
CA ILE A 125 15.05 34.63 22.73
C ILE A 125 14.22 33.86 21.70
N GLN A 126 13.28 34.52 21.02
CA GLN A 126 12.47 33.88 19.98
C GLN A 126 13.32 33.35 18.82
N ALA A 127 14.36 34.09 18.42
CA ALA A 127 15.33 33.63 17.43
C ALA A 127 16.10 32.40 17.92
N SER A 128 16.54 32.40 19.19
CA SER A 128 17.26 31.28 19.80
C SER A 128 16.39 30.02 19.87
N ASP A 129 15.11 30.15 20.23
CA ASP A 129 14.16 29.04 20.25
C ASP A 129 13.96 28.45 18.85
N ALA A 130 13.83 29.31 17.83
CA ALA A 130 13.72 28.87 16.45
C ALA A 130 14.99 28.13 15.98
N LEU A 131 16.18 28.64 16.31
CA LEU A 131 17.46 27.97 16.04
C LEU A 131 17.58 26.61 16.75
N ASN A 132 17.06 26.48 17.97
CA ASN A 132 17.06 25.21 18.69
C ASN A 132 16.15 24.18 18.00
N ILE A 133 14.96 24.59 17.56
CA ILE A 133 14.07 23.72 16.79
C ILE A 133 14.71 23.33 15.45
N LEU A 134 15.32 24.27 14.73
CA LEU A 134 16.05 23.99 13.50
C LEU A 134 17.16 22.95 13.69
N SER A 135 17.91 23.03 14.79
CA SER A 135 18.94 22.03 15.15
C SER A 135 18.37 20.61 15.32
N GLY A 136 17.14 20.49 15.84
CA GLY A 136 16.45 19.21 15.90
C GLY A 136 15.97 18.68 14.54
N LEU A 137 15.72 19.56 13.57
CA LEU A 137 15.17 19.20 12.26
C LEU A 137 16.25 18.96 11.19
N LEU A 138 17.37 19.68 11.22
CA LEU A 138 18.40 19.70 10.16
C LEU A 138 19.45 18.59 10.24
N GLY A 139 19.35 17.68 11.21
CA GLY A 139 20.28 16.57 11.34
C GLY A 139 21.75 17.00 11.53
N THR A 140 22.69 16.15 11.14
CA THR A 140 24.13 16.38 11.37
C THR A 140 24.78 17.32 10.36
N ASP A 141 24.24 17.45 9.15
CA ASP A 141 24.93 18.07 8.02
C ASP A 141 25.11 19.58 8.18
N GLN A 142 24.23 20.24 8.94
CA GLN A 142 24.29 21.68 9.23
C GLN A 142 24.53 21.99 10.71
N LYS A 143 24.91 20.97 11.50
CA LYS A 143 25.02 21.05 12.95
C LYS A 143 26.03 22.10 13.40
N ASP A 144 27.18 22.20 12.72
CA ASP A 144 28.24 23.14 13.10
C ASP A 144 27.81 24.59 12.87
N VAL A 145 27.18 24.86 11.72
CA VAL A 145 26.66 26.20 11.37
C VAL A 145 25.58 26.62 12.37
N LEU A 146 24.63 25.72 12.68
CA LEU A 146 23.58 25.96 13.67
C LEU A 146 24.14 26.16 15.08
N THR A 147 25.15 25.39 15.48
CA THR A 147 25.81 25.55 16.78
C THR A 147 26.50 26.91 16.88
N ALA A 148 27.19 27.34 15.82
CA ALA A 148 27.81 28.65 15.76
C ALA A 148 26.77 29.79 15.83
N MET A 149 25.63 29.63 15.15
CA MET A 149 24.51 30.58 15.25
C MET A 149 23.92 30.63 16.67
N GLN A 150 23.69 29.48 17.30
CA GLN A 150 23.19 29.42 18.69
C GLN A 150 24.16 30.10 19.65
N GLN A 151 25.47 29.86 19.48
CA GLN A 151 26.49 30.53 20.28
C GLN A 151 26.50 32.04 20.05
N SER A 152 26.38 32.50 18.80
CA SER A 152 26.30 33.92 18.46
C SER A 152 25.06 34.58 19.09
N ALA A 153 23.90 33.92 19.09
CA ALA A 153 22.69 34.40 19.76
C ALA A 153 22.86 34.49 21.29
N ALA A 154 23.52 33.52 21.91
CA ALA A 154 23.84 33.56 23.34
C ALA A 154 24.82 34.69 23.70
N GLN A 155 25.81 34.94 22.82
CA GLN A 155 26.74 36.06 22.97
C GLN A 155 26.03 37.40 22.83
N ALA A 156 25.18 37.57 21.81
CA ALA A 156 24.34 38.75 21.65
C ALA A 156 23.47 39.01 22.89
N LEU A 157 22.82 37.98 23.46
CA LEU A 157 22.05 38.11 24.71
C LEU A 157 22.90 38.58 25.89
N THR A 158 24.15 38.13 25.96
CA THR A 158 25.09 38.54 27.01
C THR A 158 25.52 39.99 26.81
N LYS A 159 25.81 40.39 25.57
CA LYS A 159 26.22 41.74 25.22
C LYS A 159 25.11 42.78 25.41
N LEU A 160 23.86 42.45 25.06
CA LEU A 160 22.70 43.30 25.29
C LEU A 160 22.58 43.76 26.76
N LYS A 161 23.02 42.93 27.72
CA LYS A 161 23.01 43.27 29.15
C LYS A 161 24.07 44.29 29.55
N ILE A 162 25.18 44.32 28.82
CA ILE A 162 26.32 45.20 29.11
C ILE A 162 26.10 46.54 28.42
N ASP A 163 25.88 46.49 27.11
CA ASP A 163 25.61 47.64 26.24
C ASP A 163 24.74 47.17 25.07
N LEU A 164 23.58 47.80 24.93
CA LEU A 164 22.59 47.45 23.91
C LEU A 164 23.20 47.45 22.49
N THR A 165 24.04 48.44 22.19
CA THR A 165 24.63 48.60 20.84
C THR A 165 25.76 47.62 20.57
N SER A 166 26.40 47.09 21.62
CA SER A 166 27.51 46.15 21.51
C SER A 166 27.12 44.79 20.93
N ALA A 167 25.82 44.47 20.91
CA ALA A 167 25.27 43.23 20.33
C ALA A 167 25.06 43.31 18.81
N GLN A 168 25.12 44.51 18.21
CA GLN A 168 24.83 44.70 16.78
C GLN A 168 25.71 43.83 15.87
N PRO A 169 27.04 43.69 16.07
CA PRO A 169 27.88 42.85 15.23
C PRO A 169 27.45 41.38 15.23
N GLU A 170 27.05 40.84 16.39
CA GLU A 170 26.53 39.47 16.48
C GLU A 170 25.18 39.31 15.77
N LEU A 171 24.30 40.30 15.88
CA LEU A 171 23.01 40.28 15.19
C LEU A 171 23.17 40.34 13.66
N ASP A 172 24.13 41.13 13.17
CA ASP A 172 24.46 41.19 11.74
C ASP A 172 25.05 39.86 11.26
N GLN A 173 25.96 39.26 12.04
CA GLN A 173 26.52 37.94 11.74
C GLN A 173 25.43 36.85 11.72
N LEU A 174 24.52 36.86 12.70
CA LEU A 174 23.38 35.95 12.74
C LEU A 174 22.48 36.09 11.51
N THR A 175 22.20 37.33 11.11
CA THR A 175 21.39 37.61 9.92
C THR A 175 22.05 37.03 8.67
N ASN A 176 23.36 37.28 8.49
CA ASN A 176 24.09 36.77 7.34
C ASN A 176 24.13 35.24 7.31
N ASN A 177 24.39 34.59 8.45
CA ASN A 177 24.42 33.13 8.54
C ASN A 177 23.05 32.51 8.26
N LEU A 178 21.97 33.11 8.76
CA LEU A 178 20.61 32.64 8.50
C LEU A 178 20.17 32.83 7.05
N VAL A 179 20.57 33.94 6.40
CA VAL A 179 20.32 34.15 4.96
C VAL A 179 21.11 33.14 4.14
N GLN A 180 22.36 32.85 4.49
CA GLN A 180 23.13 31.79 3.84
C GLN A 180 22.50 30.41 4.03
N LEU A 181 22.04 30.10 5.26
CA LEU A 181 21.32 28.87 5.56
C LEU A 181 20.05 28.76 4.70
N GLU A 182 19.26 29.83 4.61
CA GLU A 182 18.07 29.88 3.77
C GLU A 182 18.39 29.58 2.31
N ASN A 183 19.37 30.28 1.73
CA ASN A 183 19.77 30.10 0.33
C ASN A 183 20.33 28.70 0.05
N ASN A 184 21.05 28.10 1.01
CA ASN A 184 21.59 26.76 0.89
C ASN A 184 20.51 25.68 0.97
N LEU A 185 19.50 25.88 1.82
CA LEU A 185 18.40 24.93 2.00
C LEU A 185 17.31 25.06 0.93
N PHE A 186 17.08 26.28 0.45
CA PHE A 186 16.02 26.63 -0.46
C PHE A 186 16.60 27.44 -1.63
N PRO A 187 17.45 26.84 -2.48
CA PRO A 187 17.96 27.52 -3.65
C PRO A 187 16.78 27.91 -4.56
N ASN A 188 16.65 29.20 -4.87
CA ASN A 188 15.68 29.64 -5.86
C ASN A 188 16.05 29.00 -7.22
N PRO A 189 15.08 28.39 -7.92
CA PRO A 189 15.30 27.79 -9.24
C PRO A 189 15.64 28.82 -10.32
#